data_AF-A0A358DKE1-F1
#
_entry.id   AF-A0A358DKE1-F1
#
_cell.length_a   1.000
_cell.length_b   1.000
_cell.length_c   1.000
_cell.angle_alpha   90.00
_cell.angle_beta   90.00
_cell.angle_gamma   90.00
#
_symmetry.space_group_name_H-M   'P 1'
#
loop_
_entity.id
_entity.type
_entity.pdbx_description
1 polymer ?
#
loop_
_entity_poly.entity_id
_entity_poly.type
_entity_poly.pdbx_seq_one_letter_code
_entity_poly.pdbx_strand_id
1 'polypeptide(L)'
;HPSGIRANFDGYVGRLIKGDGALKDGLLQGVLLDSWECKTQTWTTDLDKIFDNQWSYALRSRLPALFGYVVDNPENTARFLRDWRVTLNNLLVENFFGEMKKLADENGLTVSFETASGDVFPGDILEYYKHADVPMCEFWQPRSDSFVGSIEFKPVRP
;
A
#
# COMPACT_ATOMS: atom_id res chain seq x y z
N HIS A 1 -5.62 -8.66 1.45
CA HIS A 1 -6.09 -9.36 2.67
C HIS A 1 -5.15 -9.03 3.84
N PRO A 2 -5.66 -8.72 5.05
CA PRO A 2 -4.84 -8.23 6.17
C PRO A 2 -3.87 -9.28 6.74
N SER A 3 -4.10 -10.57 6.49
CA SER A 3 -3.17 -11.62 6.92
C SER A 3 -1.75 -11.46 6.36
N GLY A 4 -1.60 -10.86 5.17
CA GLY A 4 -0.28 -10.66 4.56
C GLY A 4 0.61 -9.74 5.39
N ILE A 5 0.08 -8.58 5.78
CA ILE A 5 0.83 -7.62 6.59
C ILE A 5 1.02 -8.08 8.03
N ARG A 6 0.03 -8.78 8.61
CA ARG A 6 0.18 -9.42 9.92
C ARG A 6 1.32 -10.43 9.93
N ALA A 7 1.38 -11.31 8.93
CA ALA A 7 2.46 -12.28 8.79
C ALA A 7 3.84 -11.60 8.63
N ASN A 8 3.90 -10.49 7.86
CA ASN A 8 5.12 -9.71 7.71
C ASN A 8 5.56 -9.08 9.06
N PHE A 9 4.65 -8.42 9.76
CA PHE A 9 4.93 -7.79 11.05
C PHE A 9 5.38 -8.82 12.09
N ASP A 10 4.61 -9.89 12.30
CA ASP A 10 4.94 -10.94 13.27
C ASP A 10 6.22 -11.69 12.89
N GLY A 11 6.52 -11.80 11.60
CA GLY A 11 7.76 -12.40 11.09
C GLY A 11 9.00 -11.54 11.29
N TYR A 12 8.84 -10.22 11.50
CA TYR A 12 9.94 -9.27 11.61
C TYR A 12 9.89 -8.46 12.91
N VAL A 13 9.18 -7.33 12.93
CA VAL A 13 9.08 -6.42 14.09
C VAL A 13 8.59 -7.17 15.33
N GLY A 14 7.57 -8.01 15.17
CA GLY A 14 7.02 -8.83 16.25
C GLY A 14 8.06 -9.74 16.91
N ARG A 15 9.02 -10.28 16.15
CA ARG A 15 10.10 -11.10 16.73
C ARG A 15 11.11 -10.29 17.53
N LEU A 16 11.26 -9.00 17.23
CA LEU A 16 12.19 -8.11 17.92
C LEU A 16 11.62 -7.63 19.26
N ILE A 17 10.30 -7.38 19.32
CA ILE A 17 9.66 -6.73 20.47
C ILE A 17 8.89 -7.68 21.40
N LYS A 18 8.62 -8.93 20.98
CA LYS A 18 7.88 -9.92 21.79
C LYS A 18 8.82 -11.01 22.32
N GLY A 19 8.40 -11.72 23.37
CA GLY A 19 9.11 -12.90 23.91
C GLY A 19 10.53 -12.57 24.39
N ASP A 20 11.53 -13.28 23.85
CA ASP A 20 12.96 -13.02 24.09
C ASP A 20 13.61 -12.14 23.02
N GLY A 21 12.80 -11.38 22.29
CA GLY A 21 13.28 -10.42 21.30
C GLY A 21 14.21 -9.35 21.91
N ALA A 22 15.20 -8.93 21.13
CA ALA A 22 16.25 -8.01 21.57
C ALA A 22 15.75 -6.60 21.95
N LEU A 23 14.54 -6.23 21.54
CA LEU A 23 13.92 -4.91 21.78
C LEU A 23 12.70 -4.99 22.70
N LYS A 24 12.49 -6.12 23.39
CA LYS A 24 11.32 -6.38 24.25
C LYS A 24 11.12 -5.37 25.39
N ASP A 25 12.20 -4.75 25.84
CA ASP A 25 12.20 -3.80 26.95
C ASP A 25 11.85 -2.36 26.51
N GLY A 26 11.09 -2.21 25.40
CA GLY A 26 10.57 -0.92 24.95
C GLY A 26 11.60 0.00 24.28
N LEU A 27 12.66 -0.57 23.71
CA LEU A 27 13.70 0.18 23.00
C LEU A 27 13.26 0.66 21.60
N LEU A 28 12.23 0.03 21.03
CA LEU A 28 11.65 0.43 19.76
C LEU A 28 10.46 1.37 20.01
N GLN A 29 10.48 2.55 19.39
CA GLN A 29 9.43 3.57 19.55
C GLN A 29 8.50 3.69 18.34
N GLY A 30 8.91 3.19 17.18
CA GLY A 30 8.13 3.30 15.96
C GLY A 30 8.63 2.42 14.83
N VAL A 31 7.85 2.37 13.76
CA VAL A 31 8.16 1.67 12.52
C VAL A 31 7.98 2.63 11.34
N LEU A 32 8.86 2.49 10.36
CA LEU A 32 8.79 3.20 9.09
C LEU A 32 8.41 2.21 8.00
N LEU A 33 7.39 2.55 7.21
CA LEU A 33 7.19 1.94 5.91
C LEU A 33 7.79 2.89 4.89
N ASP A 34 8.89 2.44 4.30
CA ASP A 34 9.55 3.11 3.20
C ASP A 34 8.62 3.17 1.97
N SER A 35 9.07 3.90 0.96
CA SER A 35 8.41 4.02 -0.32
C SER A 35 8.17 2.66 -1.00
N TRP A 36 7.19 2.61 -1.93
CA TRP A 36 6.69 1.34 -2.47
C TRP A 36 7.31 0.98 -3.82
N GLU A 37 8.14 -0.06 -3.89
CA GLU A 37 8.72 -0.56 -5.15
C GLU A 37 8.26 -1.98 -5.54
N CYS A 38 7.32 -2.58 -4.80
CA CYS A 38 6.93 -3.99 -5.01
C CYS A 38 5.87 -4.22 -6.10
N LYS A 39 5.86 -3.36 -7.13
CA LYS A 39 4.94 -3.41 -8.29
C LYS A 39 3.46 -3.24 -7.91
N THR A 40 2.58 -3.40 -8.91
CA THR A 40 1.13 -3.35 -8.75
C THR A 40 0.55 -4.74 -8.54
N GLN A 41 -0.31 -4.89 -7.53
CA GLN A 41 -1.13 -6.09 -7.31
C GLN A 41 -2.61 -5.74 -7.56
N THR A 42 -3.30 -6.56 -8.35
CA THR A 42 -4.70 -6.29 -8.77
C THR A 42 -5.68 -7.39 -8.36
N TRP A 43 -5.25 -8.36 -7.57
CA TRP A 43 -6.11 -9.47 -7.16
C TRP A 43 -5.82 -9.93 -5.74
N THR A 44 -6.85 -10.40 -5.04
CA THR A 44 -6.74 -11.07 -3.75
C THR A 44 -7.89 -12.07 -3.59
N THR A 45 -7.79 -12.98 -2.64
CA THR A 45 -8.86 -13.95 -2.34
C THR A 45 -10.15 -13.20 -1.98
N ASP A 46 -11.30 -13.73 -2.44
CA ASP A 46 -12.63 -13.16 -2.22
C ASP A 46 -12.88 -11.77 -2.82
N LEU A 47 -12.01 -11.29 -3.72
CA LEU A 47 -12.19 -9.98 -4.38
C LEU A 47 -13.53 -9.85 -5.10
N ASP A 48 -14.07 -10.94 -5.66
CA ASP A 48 -15.39 -10.93 -6.30
C ASP A 48 -16.53 -10.64 -5.32
N LYS A 49 -16.48 -11.23 -4.12
CA LYS A 49 -17.46 -10.97 -3.05
C LYS A 49 -17.31 -9.58 -2.47
N ILE A 50 -16.06 -9.14 -2.23
CA ILE A 50 -15.77 -7.79 -1.71
C ILE A 50 -16.32 -6.74 -2.67
N PHE A 51 -16.04 -6.92 -3.97
CA PHE A 51 -16.48 -6.01 -5.00
C PHE A 51 -18.01 -5.95 -5.12
N ASP A 52 -18.68 -7.12 -5.14
CA ASP A 52 -20.14 -7.20 -5.22
C ASP A 52 -20.81 -6.56 -4.00
N ASN A 53 -20.28 -6.79 -2.80
CA ASN A 53 -20.76 -6.13 -1.58
C ASN A 53 -20.61 -4.60 -1.63
N GLN A 54 -19.53 -4.10 -2.24
CA GLN A 54 -19.25 -2.66 -2.31
C GLN A 54 -20.10 -1.95 -3.37
N TRP A 55 -20.34 -2.59 -4.52
CA TRP A 55 -20.92 -1.93 -5.69
C TRP A 55 -22.28 -2.48 -6.12
N SER A 56 -22.76 -3.56 -5.48
CA SER A 56 -24.04 -4.22 -5.77
C SER A 56 -24.15 -4.75 -7.20
N TYR A 57 -23.03 -5.19 -7.78
CA TYR A 57 -23.01 -5.96 -9.02
C TYR A 57 -21.81 -6.89 -9.12
N ALA A 58 -22.00 -8.02 -9.80
CA ALA A 58 -21.00 -9.06 -9.91
C ALA A 58 -19.76 -8.62 -10.71
N LEU A 59 -18.58 -8.80 -10.12
CA LEU A 59 -17.29 -8.56 -10.76
C LEU A 59 -17.10 -9.39 -12.04
N ARG A 60 -17.50 -10.67 -12.00
CA ARG A 60 -17.15 -11.67 -13.02
C ARG A 60 -17.66 -11.33 -14.42
N SER A 61 -18.85 -10.73 -14.52
CA SER A 61 -19.44 -10.34 -15.81
C SER A 61 -18.73 -9.15 -16.46
N ARG A 62 -17.91 -8.43 -15.70
CA ARG A 62 -17.18 -7.24 -16.14
C ARG A 62 -15.68 -7.47 -16.37
N LEU A 63 -15.15 -8.64 -16.05
CA LEU A 63 -13.72 -8.98 -16.21
C LEU A 63 -13.15 -8.71 -17.62
N PRO A 64 -13.88 -8.89 -18.74
CA PRO A 64 -13.35 -8.53 -20.07
C PRO A 64 -12.87 -7.07 -20.17
N ALA A 65 -13.48 -6.14 -19.42
CA ALA A 65 -13.04 -4.76 -19.40
C ALA A 65 -11.61 -4.57 -18.87
N LEU A 66 -11.13 -5.44 -17.97
CA LEU A 66 -9.75 -5.42 -17.48
C LEU A 66 -8.73 -5.76 -18.58
N PHE A 67 -9.18 -6.43 -19.64
CA PHE A 67 -8.38 -6.79 -20.81
C PHE A 67 -8.58 -5.80 -21.98
N GLY A 68 -9.31 -4.70 -21.77
CA GLY A 68 -9.52 -3.64 -22.76
C GLY A 68 -10.77 -3.79 -23.62
N TYR A 69 -11.64 -4.76 -23.36
CA TYR A 69 -12.91 -4.89 -24.07
C TYR A 69 -13.97 -3.91 -23.56
N VAL A 70 -14.77 -3.36 -24.47
CA VAL A 70 -15.97 -2.59 -24.09
C VAL A 70 -17.07 -3.58 -23.73
N VAL A 71 -17.56 -3.54 -22.49
CA VAL A 71 -18.68 -4.35 -22.01
C VAL A 71 -19.92 -3.45 -21.94
N ASP A 72 -20.98 -3.84 -22.66
CA ASP A 72 -22.20 -3.07 -22.93
C ASP A 72 -21.96 -1.77 -23.73
N ASN A 73 -21.30 -0.79 -23.11
CA ASN A 73 -20.97 0.50 -23.73
C ASN A 73 -19.77 1.16 -23.01
N PRO A 74 -19.16 2.20 -23.61
CA PRO A 74 -17.98 2.86 -23.05
C PRO A 74 -18.18 3.45 -21.65
N GLU A 75 -19.34 4.03 -21.37
CA GLU A 75 -19.65 4.64 -20.07
C GLU A 75 -19.69 3.60 -18.95
N ASN A 76 -20.43 2.50 -19.17
CA ASN A 76 -20.50 1.40 -18.21
C ASN A 76 -19.14 0.74 -17.98
N THR A 77 -18.34 0.60 -19.05
CA THR A 77 -16.97 0.08 -18.97
C THR A 77 -16.08 1.01 -18.13
N ALA A 78 -16.14 2.32 -18.37
CA ALA A 78 -15.36 3.31 -17.62
C ALA A 78 -15.75 3.35 -16.14
N ARG A 79 -17.05 3.28 -15.84
CA ARG A 79 -17.58 3.19 -14.47
C ARG A 79 -17.05 1.95 -13.75
N PHE A 80 -17.15 0.77 -14.38
CA PHE A 80 -16.59 -0.46 -13.81
C PHE A 80 -15.09 -0.35 -13.52
N LEU A 81 -14.30 0.14 -14.47
CA LEU A 81 -12.86 0.28 -14.28
C LEU A 81 -12.50 1.27 -13.16
N ARG A 82 -13.33 2.30 -12.95
CA ARG A 82 -13.20 3.23 -11.82
C ARG A 82 -13.51 2.52 -10.50
N ASP A 83 -14.63 1.80 -10.43
CA ASP A 83 -15.04 1.05 -9.24
C ASP A 83 -14.00 -0.01 -8.87
N TRP A 84 -13.43 -0.69 -9.87
CA TRP A 84 -12.31 -1.62 -9.72
C TRP A 84 -11.11 -0.98 -9.03
N ARG A 85 -10.64 0.16 -9.55
CA ARG A 85 -9.50 0.88 -8.97
C ARG A 85 -9.79 1.37 -7.55
N VAL A 86 -11.02 1.82 -7.27
CA VAL A 86 -11.42 2.25 -5.93
C VAL A 86 -11.46 1.07 -4.96
N THR A 87 -11.97 -0.09 -5.36
CA THR A 87 -11.91 -1.30 -4.53
C THR A 87 -10.47 -1.69 -4.21
N LEU A 88 -9.56 -1.69 -5.20
CA LEU A 88 -8.15 -1.99 -4.96
C LEU A 88 -7.48 -0.98 -4.01
N ASN A 89 -7.76 0.31 -4.20
CA ASN A 89 -7.28 1.38 -3.32
C ASN A 89 -7.74 1.16 -1.88
N ASN A 90 -9.04 0.96 -1.66
CA ASN A 90 -9.60 0.73 -0.32
C ASN A 90 -8.99 -0.51 0.34
N LEU A 91 -8.81 -1.59 -0.44
CA LEU A 91 -8.20 -2.80 0.07
C LEU A 91 -6.75 -2.59 0.51
N LEU A 92 -5.98 -1.75 -0.17
CA LEU A 92 -4.62 -1.44 0.22
C LEU A 92 -4.59 -0.50 1.43
N VAL A 93 -5.33 0.60 1.38
CA VAL A 93 -5.42 1.60 2.45
C VAL A 93 -5.80 0.93 3.77
N GLU A 94 -6.88 0.13 3.78
CA GLU A 94 -7.38 -0.45 5.02
C GLU A 94 -6.59 -1.70 5.45
N ASN A 95 -6.34 -2.65 4.55
CA ASN A 95 -5.77 -3.94 4.94
C ASN A 95 -4.24 -3.95 5.04
N PHE A 96 -3.55 -2.98 4.45
CA PHE A 96 -2.09 -2.88 4.55
C PHE A 96 -1.71 -1.76 5.51
N PHE A 97 -2.06 -0.51 5.18
CA PHE A 97 -1.66 0.65 5.99
C PHE A 97 -2.47 0.75 7.30
N GLY A 98 -3.79 0.60 7.24
CA GLY A 98 -4.65 0.61 8.42
C GLY A 98 -4.35 -0.55 9.37
N GLU A 99 -4.11 -1.75 8.84
CA GLU A 99 -3.72 -2.91 9.63
C GLU A 99 -2.30 -2.76 10.23
N MET A 100 -1.34 -2.18 9.51
CA MET A 100 -0.03 -1.84 10.09
C MET A 100 -0.16 -0.86 11.25
N LYS A 101 -0.97 0.21 11.08
CA LYS A 101 -1.26 1.16 12.16
C LYS A 101 -1.85 0.45 13.38
N LYS A 102 -2.85 -0.41 13.18
CA LYS A 102 -3.45 -1.20 14.25
C LYS A 102 -2.41 -2.05 15.00
N LEU A 103 -1.54 -2.76 14.26
CA LEU A 103 -0.48 -3.58 14.86
C LEU A 103 0.52 -2.73 15.64
N ALA A 104 0.89 -1.55 15.12
CA ALA A 104 1.78 -0.64 15.81
C ALA A 104 1.15 -0.10 17.11
N ASP A 105 -0.11 0.32 17.08
CA ASP A 105 -0.86 0.79 18.25
C ASP A 105 -0.96 -0.28 19.33
N GLU A 106 -1.27 -1.53 18.94
CA GLU A 106 -1.32 -2.68 19.84
C GLU A 106 0.01 -2.94 20.56
N ASN A 107 1.13 -2.43 20.03
CA ASN A 107 2.47 -2.58 20.59
C ASN A 107 3.08 -1.23 21.05
N GLY A 108 2.28 -0.15 21.13
CA GLY A 108 2.74 1.16 21.58
C GLY A 108 3.77 1.83 20.67
N LEU A 109 3.75 1.52 19.37
CA LEU A 109 4.68 2.04 18.36
C LEU A 109 4.00 3.14 17.51
N THR A 110 4.76 4.16 17.15
CA THR A 110 4.35 5.12 16.11
C THR A 110 4.60 4.56 14.72
N VAL A 111 3.81 5.00 13.73
CA VAL A 111 4.03 4.66 12.33
C VAL A 111 4.32 5.90 11.49
N SER A 112 5.36 5.79 10.68
CA SER A 112 5.66 6.72 9.59
C SER A 112 5.51 5.99 8.27
N PHE A 113 4.84 6.61 7.30
CA PHE A 113 4.73 6.07 5.94
C PHE A 113 5.38 7.05 4.98
N GLU A 114 6.13 6.54 4.01
CA GLU A 114 6.53 7.29 2.83
C GLU A 114 5.55 7.07 1.66
N THR A 115 5.96 7.50 0.46
CA THR A 115 5.12 7.50 -0.73
C THR A 115 4.89 6.10 -1.27
N ALA A 116 3.62 5.72 -1.45
CA ALA A 116 3.25 4.43 -2.05
C ALA A 116 2.42 4.57 -3.33
N SER A 117 1.17 5.00 -3.20
CA SER A 117 0.27 5.18 -4.34
C SER A 117 0.73 6.31 -5.26
N GLY A 118 0.53 6.15 -6.57
CA GLY A 118 0.74 7.21 -7.57
C GLY A 118 2.04 7.09 -8.36
N ASP A 119 3.10 6.55 -7.75
CA ASP A 119 4.38 6.33 -8.44
C ASP A 119 4.43 4.94 -9.10
N VAL A 120 4.15 3.88 -8.32
CA VAL A 120 4.28 2.47 -8.80
C VAL A 120 2.95 1.80 -9.13
N PHE A 121 1.87 2.18 -8.45
CA PHE A 121 0.54 1.63 -8.69
C PHE A 121 -0.54 2.72 -8.58
N PRO A 122 -1.68 2.57 -9.29
CA PRO A 122 -2.75 3.56 -9.23
C PRO A 122 -3.49 3.49 -7.90
N GLY A 123 -3.68 4.64 -7.26
CA GLY A 123 -4.42 4.79 -6.01
C GLY A 123 -4.59 6.26 -5.65
N ASP A 124 -5.32 6.53 -4.57
CA ASP A 124 -5.32 7.85 -3.95
C ASP A 124 -3.96 8.07 -3.27
N ILE A 125 -3.25 9.12 -3.69
CA ILE A 125 -1.88 9.41 -3.27
C ILE A 125 -1.80 9.94 -1.83
N LEU A 126 -2.93 10.37 -1.24
CA LEU A 126 -2.98 10.93 0.10
C LEU A 126 -3.72 10.04 1.10
N GLU A 127 -4.66 9.21 0.64
CA GLU A 127 -5.60 8.55 1.54
C GLU A 127 -4.93 7.68 2.62
N TYR A 128 -3.90 6.91 2.27
CA TYR A 128 -3.24 6.01 3.23
C TYR A 128 -2.52 6.77 4.36
N TYR A 129 -2.16 8.04 4.17
CA TYR A 129 -1.58 8.86 5.24
C TYR A 129 -2.56 9.11 6.39
N LYS A 130 -3.88 8.89 6.20
CA LYS A 130 -4.85 8.95 7.31
C LYS A 130 -4.55 7.94 8.44
N HIS A 131 -3.76 6.91 8.15
CA HIS A 131 -3.31 5.91 9.12
C HIS A 131 -1.88 6.16 9.63
N ALA A 132 -1.15 7.14 9.08
CA ALA A 132 0.18 7.49 9.57
C ALA A 132 0.09 8.37 10.82
N ASP A 133 0.95 8.15 11.81
CA ASP A 133 1.18 9.14 12.87
C ASP A 133 2.02 10.31 12.32
N VAL A 134 2.99 9.98 11.46
CA VAL A 134 3.87 10.95 10.81
C VAL A 134 3.94 10.65 9.30
N PRO A 135 3.17 11.37 8.47
CA PRO A 135 3.37 11.35 7.02
C PRO A 135 4.80 11.80 6.67
N MET A 136 5.48 11.05 5.80
CA MET A 136 6.86 11.31 5.41
C MET A 136 6.97 11.45 3.90
N CYS A 137 7.78 12.41 3.44
CA CYS A 137 8.07 12.62 2.03
C CYS A 137 9.59 12.58 1.81
N GLU A 138 9.99 12.39 0.56
CA GLU A 138 11.40 12.44 0.15
C GLU A 138 11.69 13.72 -0.64
N PHE A 139 12.94 14.19 -0.55
CA PHE A 139 13.50 15.15 -1.51
C PHE A 139 14.95 14.79 -1.78
N TRP A 140 15.42 15.04 -3.00
CA TRP A 140 16.77 14.70 -3.43
C TRP A 140 17.53 15.97 -3.81
N GLN A 141 18.81 16.06 -3.45
CA GLN A 141 19.67 17.09 -4.03
C GLN A 141 20.03 16.69 -5.47
N PRO A 142 19.92 17.62 -6.44
CA PRO A 142 20.39 17.39 -7.80
C PRO A 142 21.86 16.94 -7.81
N ARG A 143 22.21 16.03 -8.73
CA ARG A 143 23.59 15.60 -8.88
C ARG A 143 24.47 16.80 -9.26
N SER A 144 25.57 17.00 -8.55
CA SER A 144 26.62 17.97 -8.88
C SER A 144 27.81 17.28 -9.53
N ASP A 145 28.75 18.05 -10.09
CA ASP A 145 29.97 17.53 -10.74
C ASP A 145 30.85 16.68 -9.79
N SER A 146 30.65 16.80 -8.49
CA SER A 146 31.35 16.03 -7.44
C SER A 146 30.48 14.95 -6.80
N PHE A 147 29.41 14.49 -7.47
CA PHE A 147 28.51 13.45 -6.94
C PHE A 147 29.26 12.13 -6.71
N VAL A 148 29.22 11.63 -5.47
CA VAL A 148 29.72 10.30 -5.10
C VAL A 148 28.52 9.38 -4.86
N GLY A 149 28.17 8.58 -5.86
CA GLY A 149 27.07 7.62 -5.79
C GLY A 149 26.88 6.85 -7.11
N SER A 150 26.06 5.80 -7.11
CA SER A 150 25.69 5.05 -8.32
C SER A 150 24.49 5.70 -9.03
N ILE A 151 24.42 5.56 -10.36
CA ILE A 151 23.23 5.93 -11.14
C ILE A 151 22.01 5.05 -10.80
N GLU A 152 22.26 3.89 -10.18
CA GLU A 152 21.26 2.90 -9.75
C GLU A 152 20.53 3.28 -8.45
N PHE A 153 21.03 4.28 -7.70
CA PHE A 153 20.26 4.83 -6.58
C PHE A 153 19.18 5.76 -7.16
N LYS A 154 17.92 5.45 -6.84
CA LYS A 154 16.63 6.09 -7.22
C LYS A 154 16.77 7.26 -8.21
N PRO A 155 16.19 7.18 -9.43
CA PRO A 155 16.42 8.19 -10.45
C PRO A 155 15.85 9.54 -10.02
N VAL A 156 16.73 10.46 -9.64
CA VAL A 156 16.45 11.90 -9.70
C VAL A 156 16.34 12.22 -11.19
N ARG A 157 15.15 12.10 -11.76
CA ARG A 157 14.90 12.70 -13.07
C ARG A 157 14.98 14.22 -12.89
N PRO A 158 15.66 14.94 -13.79
CA PRO A 158 15.69 16.39 -13.76
C PRO A 158 14.29 17.00 -13.91
#